data_AF-A0A8S2RIN7-F1
#
_entry.id   AF-A0A8S2RIN7-F1
#
_cell.length_a   1.000
_cell.length_b   1.000
_cell.length_c   1.000
_cell.angle_alpha   90.00
_cell.angle_beta   90.00
_cell.angle_gamma   90.00
#
_symmetry.space_group_name_H-M   'P 1'
#
loop_
_entity.id
_entity.type
_entity.pdbx_description
1 polymer ?
#
loop_
_entity_poly.entity_id
_entity_poly.type
_entity_poly.pdbx_seq_one_letter_code
_entity_poly.pdbx_strand_id
1 'polypeptide(L)'
;MSKIETLGPLCHLLNANMYCDVSDKEQIVYRGANLTDGILEEYKNAIHTTIQWLSFTSTSKVRQVSENFGNTLFIIRLHEKSVQSQFDLSSVSYYPEEQEVL
;
A
#
# COMPACT_ATOMS: atom_id res chain seq x y z
N MET A 1 4.67 9.41 -33.75
CA MET A 1 4.85 10.06 -32.43
C MET A 1 5.59 9.07 -31.54
N SER A 2 6.80 9.40 -31.07
CA SER A 2 7.50 8.58 -30.07
C SER A 2 6.80 8.72 -28.72
N LYS A 3 6.66 7.61 -27.98
CA LYS A 3 6.12 7.65 -26.62
C LYS A 3 7.20 8.21 -25.70
N ILE A 4 6.86 9.23 -24.91
CA ILE A 4 7.75 9.77 -23.87
C ILE A 4 7.63 8.84 -22.66
N GLU A 5 8.76 8.46 -22.07
CA GLU A 5 8.79 7.71 -20.81
C GLU A 5 8.44 8.64 -19.64
N THR A 6 7.18 8.59 -19.22
CA THR A 6 6.65 9.49 -18.17
C THR A 6 6.55 8.83 -16.79
N LEU A 7 6.76 7.51 -16.68
CA LEU A 7 6.56 6.78 -15.43
C LEU A 7 7.45 7.29 -14.29
N GLY A 8 8.76 7.41 -14.53
CA GLY A 8 9.72 7.90 -13.51
C GLY A 8 9.35 9.30 -12.98
N PRO A 9 9.17 10.29 -13.86
CA PRO A 9 8.71 11.63 -13.46
C PRO A 9 7.39 11.62 -12.68
N LEU A 10 6.40 10.80 -13.09
CA LEU A 10 5.12 10.70 -12.38
C LEU A 10 5.26 10.07 -10.99
N CYS A 11 6.06 9.00 -10.85
CA CYS A 11 6.34 8.41 -9.54
C CYS A 11 7.06 9.39 -8.62
N HIS A 12 7.98 10.18 -9.15
CA HIS A 12 8.68 11.21 -8.38
C HIS A 12 7.71 12.30 -7.88
N LEU A 13 6.83 12.79 -8.76
CA LEU A 13 5.81 13.78 -8.38
C LEU A 13 4.86 13.22 -7.33
N LEU A 14 4.40 11.97 -7.48
CA LEU A 14 3.52 11.35 -6.49
C LEU A 14 4.21 11.27 -5.12
N ASN A 15 5.42 10.71 -5.06
CA ASN A 15 6.19 10.60 -3.81
C ASN A 15 6.42 11.96 -3.14
N ALA A 16 6.75 13.00 -3.93
CA ALA A 16 6.99 14.34 -3.40
C ALA A 16 5.77 14.99 -2.75
N ASN A 17 4.55 14.55 -3.08
CA ASN A 17 3.29 15.10 -2.56
C ASN A 17 2.67 14.26 -1.43
N MET A 18 3.25 13.11 -1.08
CA MET A 18 2.73 12.23 -0.01
C MET A 18 3.18 12.65 1.41
N TYR A 19 3.93 13.74 1.56
CA TYR A 19 4.54 14.17 2.84
C TYR A 19 3.61 14.91 3.82
N CYS A 20 2.29 14.91 3.63
CA CYS A 20 1.41 15.87 4.31
C CYS A 20 0.46 15.32 5.40
N ASP A 21 0.40 14.01 5.66
CA ASP A 21 -0.56 13.49 6.64
C ASP A 21 0.12 12.57 7.66
N VAL A 22 0.76 13.18 8.66
CA VAL A 22 1.34 12.46 9.79
C VAL A 22 0.21 12.12 10.77
N SER A 23 -0.38 10.93 10.61
CA SER A 23 -1.19 10.34 11.68
C SER A 23 -0.28 9.96 12.85
N ASP A 24 -0.36 10.72 13.95
CA ASP A 24 0.38 10.49 15.21
C ASP A 24 0.01 9.17 15.93
N LYS A 25 -0.68 8.24 15.28
CA LYS A 25 -1.17 7.00 15.90
C LYS A 25 -0.79 5.80 15.05
N GLU A 26 -0.37 4.73 15.72
CA GLU A 26 -0.26 3.40 15.11
C GLU A 26 -1.59 3.06 14.42
N GLN A 27 -1.51 2.66 13.15
CA GLN A 27 -2.67 2.31 12.35
C GLN A 27 -2.48 0.91 11.77
N ILE A 28 -3.58 0.15 11.67
CA ILE A 28 -3.63 -1.11 10.93
C ILE A 28 -4.28 -0.84 9.58
N VAL A 29 -3.65 -1.32 8.50
CA VAL A 29 -4.22 -1.32 7.16
C VAL A 29 -4.19 -2.73 6.58
N TYR A 30 -5.00 -2.93 5.55
CA TYR A 30 -5.28 -4.23 4.96
C TYR A 30 -5.03 -4.19 3.46
N ARG A 31 -4.59 -5.33 2.91
CA ARG A 31 -4.46 -5.50 1.46
C ARG A 31 -4.85 -6.91 1.06
N GLY A 32 -5.85 -7.02 0.18
CA GLY A 32 -6.12 -8.27 -0.51
C GLY A 32 -5.13 -8.48 -1.64
N ALA A 33 -4.68 -9.72 -1.83
CA ALA A 33 -3.93 -10.11 -3.01
C ALA A 33 -4.23 -11.57 -3.39
N ASN A 34 -4.05 -11.86 -4.68
CA ASN A 34 -3.94 -13.24 -5.15
C ASN A 34 -2.46 -13.65 -5.15
N LEU A 35 -2.08 -14.51 -4.22
CA LEU A 35 -0.76 -15.13 -4.21
C LEU A 35 -0.80 -16.49 -4.89
N THR A 36 0.23 -16.77 -5.69
CA THR A 36 0.51 -18.12 -6.18
C THR A 36 1.19 -18.92 -5.08
N ASP A 37 1.16 -20.25 -5.19
CA ASP A 37 1.83 -21.13 -4.22
C ASP A 37 3.33 -20.81 -4.09
N GLY A 38 3.99 -20.47 -5.22
CA GLY A 38 5.40 -20.07 -5.21
C GLY A 38 5.67 -18.82 -4.37
N ILE A 39 4.86 -17.77 -4.55
CA ILE A 39 4.99 -16.54 -3.75
C ILE A 39 4.64 -16.81 -2.28
N LEU A 40 3.64 -17.65 -2.02
CA LEU A 40 3.29 -18.05 -0.66
C LEU A 40 4.46 -18.73 0.06
N GLU A 41 5.20 -19.60 -0.64
CA GLU A 41 6.41 -20.21 -0.10
C GLU A 41 7.52 -19.18 0.15
N GLU A 42 7.69 -18.17 -0.71
CA GLU A 42 8.63 -17.06 -0.44
C GLU A 42 8.29 -16.34 0.87
N TYR A 43 7.02 -16.02 1.11
CA TYR A 43 6.57 -15.40 2.35
C TYR A 43 6.80 -16.30 3.58
N LYS A 44 6.55 -17.60 3.46
CA LYS A 44 6.83 -18.57 4.54
C LYS A 44 8.32 -18.67 4.87
N ASN A 45 9.17 -18.65 3.85
CA ASN A 45 10.63 -18.70 4.02
C ASN A 45 11.21 -17.38 4.56
N ALA A 46 10.46 -16.29 4.44
CA ALA A 46 10.82 -14.96 4.93
C ALA A 46 10.26 -14.62 6.31
N ILE A 47 9.74 -15.60 7.06
CA ILE A 47 9.34 -15.39 8.46
C ILE A 47 10.56 -14.92 9.27
N HIS A 48 10.38 -13.84 10.04
CA HIS A 48 11.45 -13.13 10.78
C HIS A 48 12.49 -12.42 9.91
N THR A 49 12.26 -12.27 8.62
CA THR A 49 13.07 -11.43 7.73
C THR A 49 12.25 -10.26 7.18
N THR A 50 12.92 -9.33 6.49
CA THR A 50 12.28 -8.18 5.87
C THR A 50 11.96 -8.49 4.42
N ILE A 51 10.69 -8.31 4.04
CA ILE A 51 10.26 -8.28 2.64
C ILE A 51 10.06 -6.82 2.23
N GLN A 52 10.48 -6.50 1.02
CA GLN A 52 10.32 -5.15 0.46
C GLN A 52 9.35 -5.18 -0.72
N TRP A 53 8.40 -4.25 -0.70
CA TRP A 53 7.59 -3.91 -1.87
C TRP A 53 8.16 -2.66 -2.50
N LEU A 54 8.71 -2.78 -3.71
CA LEU A 54 9.37 -1.68 -4.40
C LEU A 54 8.38 -0.72 -5.08
N SER A 55 7.11 -1.10 -5.17
CA SER A 55 6.04 -0.29 -5.75
C SER A 55 5.19 0.34 -4.65
N PHE A 56 4.56 1.47 -4.97
CA PHE A 56 3.48 2.01 -4.15
C PHE A 56 2.44 0.91 -3.92
N THR A 57 2.03 0.75 -2.66
CA THR A 57 1.20 -0.37 -2.25
C THR A 57 -0.12 0.15 -1.74
N SER A 58 -1.16 0.01 -2.55
CA SER A 58 -2.53 0.35 -2.16
C SER A 58 -2.99 -0.56 -1.01
N THR A 59 -3.51 0.05 0.05
CA THR A 59 -4.07 -0.61 1.22
C THR A 59 -5.37 0.08 1.63
N SER A 60 -6.20 -0.56 2.44
CA SER A 60 -7.44 0.01 2.97
C SER A 60 -7.45 -0.01 4.49
N LYS A 61 -8.09 0.98 5.11
CA LYS A 61 -8.41 0.96 6.55
C LYS A 61 -9.51 -0.06 6.89
N VAL A 62 -10.28 -0.51 5.90
CA VAL A 62 -11.43 -1.39 6.08
C VAL A 62 -11.09 -2.81 5.63
N ARG A 63 -11.02 -3.72 6.59
CA ARG A 63 -10.71 -5.13 6.34
C ARG A 63 -11.63 -5.77 5.29
N GLN A 64 -12.94 -5.54 5.42
CA GLN A 64 -13.93 -6.17 4.53
C GLN A 64 -13.76 -5.73 3.07
N VAL A 65 -13.30 -4.49 2.83
CA VAL A 65 -13.01 -4.01 1.47
C VAL A 65 -11.86 -4.84 0.88
N SER A 66 -10.78 -5.02 1.66
CA SER A 66 -9.60 -5.77 1.22
C SER A 66 -9.85 -7.27 1.02
N GLU A 67 -10.72 -7.88 1.82
CA GLU A 67 -11.07 -9.31 1.69
C GLU A 67 -11.73 -9.66 0.35
N ASN A 68 -12.27 -8.67 -0.37
CA ASN A 68 -12.84 -8.89 -1.70
C ASN A 68 -11.77 -9.08 -2.79
N PHE A 69 -10.49 -8.83 -2.50
CA PHE A 69 -9.42 -8.75 -3.51
C PHE A 69 -8.42 -9.91 -3.46
N GLY A 70 -8.91 -11.14 -3.39
CA GLY A 70 -8.12 -12.33 -3.68
C GLY A 70 -8.14 -13.41 -2.60
N ASN A 71 -7.16 -14.31 -2.65
CA ASN A 71 -7.07 -15.47 -1.77
C ASN A 71 -6.26 -15.22 -0.48
N THR A 72 -5.58 -14.08 -0.37
CA THR A 72 -4.70 -13.75 0.76
C THR A 72 -4.99 -12.33 1.27
N LEU A 73 -4.99 -12.17 2.59
CA LEU A 73 -5.13 -10.88 3.26
C LEU A 73 -3.84 -10.55 4.01
N PHE A 74 -3.19 -9.45 3.62
CA PHE A 74 -2.13 -8.84 4.41
C PHE A 74 -2.74 -7.94 5.50
N ILE A 75 -2.25 -8.10 6.72
CA ILE A 75 -2.57 -7.23 7.87
C ILE A 75 -1.28 -6.49 8.23
N ILE A 76 -1.24 -5.20 7.96
CA ILE A 76 -0.03 -4.39 8.04
C ILE A 76 -0.20 -3.40 9.18
N ARG A 77 0.74 -3.42 10.14
CA ARG A 77 0.80 -2.40 11.19
C ARG A 77 1.77 -1.30 10.76
N LEU A 78 1.26 -0.08 10.65
CA LEU A 78 2.03 1.12 10.37
C LEU A 78 2.47 1.73 11.71
N HIS A 79 3.77 1.84 11.92
CA HIS A 79 4.36 2.41 13.13
C HIS A 79 4.64 3.90 12.93
N GLU A 80 4.71 4.66 14.02
CA GLU A 80 4.90 6.13 14.03
C GLU A 80 6.07 6.63 13.14
N LYS A 81 7.15 5.84 13.01
CA LYS A 81 8.30 6.20 12.17
C LYS A 81 8.09 5.93 10.67
N SER A 82 7.11 5.10 10.32
CA SER A 82 6.73 4.78 8.93
C SER A 82 5.74 5.78 8.34
N VAL A 83 5.10 6.60 9.19
CA VAL A 83 4.01 7.52 8.83
C VAL A 83 4.48 8.62 7.86
N GLN A 84 5.79 8.85 7.73
CA GLN A 84 6.34 9.83 6.78
C GLN A 84 6.18 9.45 5.30
N SER A 85 5.61 8.28 4.98
CA SER A 85 5.48 7.78 3.62
C SER A 85 4.13 7.12 3.33
N GLN A 86 3.10 7.50 4.09
CA GLN A 86 1.71 7.07 3.84
C GLN A 86 0.84 8.28 3.48
N PHE A 87 -0.17 8.08 2.66
CA PHE A 87 -1.16 9.12 2.35
C PHE A 87 -2.58 8.57 2.37
N ASP A 88 -3.47 9.20 3.13
CA ASP A 88 -4.89 8.89 3.12
C ASP A 88 -5.56 9.54 1.90
N LEU A 89 -5.96 8.70 0.94
CA LEU A 89 -6.58 9.14 -0.29
C LEU A 89 -8.08 9.40 -0.16
N SER A 90 -8.71 9.10 0.99
CA SER A 90 -10.17 9.18 1.17
C SER A 90 -10.76 10.56 0.86
N SER A 91 -9.98 11.63 1.03
CA SER A 91 -10.42 13.01 0.79
C SER A 91 -10.38 13.45 -0.68
N VAL A 92 -9.61 12.75 -1.51
CA VAL A 92 -9.36 13.09 -2.92
C VAL A 92 -9.76 11.99 -3.90
N SER A 93 -10.01 10.78 -3.40
CA SER A 93 -10.40 9.62 -4.18
C SER A 93 -11.83 9.76 -4.73
N TYR A 94 -12.05 9.23 -5.92
CA TYR A 94 -13.38 9.03 -6.48
C TYR A 94 -14.15 7.90 -5.77
N TYR A 95 -13.45 7.07 -5.00
CA TYR A 95 -13.98 5.93 -4.24
C TYR A 95 -13.64 6.07 -2.75
N PRO A 96 -14.18 7.10 -2.05
CA PRO A 96 -13.86 7.37 -0.65
C PRO A 96 -14.23 6.22 0.31
N GLU A 97 -15.18 5.37 -0.07
CA GLU A 97 -15.61 4.19 0.68
C GLU A 97 -14.53 3.11 0.77
N GLU A 98 -13.57 3.09 -0.15
CA GLU A 98 -12.44 2.17 -0.10
C GLU A 98 -11.49 2.51 1.05
N GLN A 99 -11.55 3.74 1.58
CA GLN A 99 -10.69 4.27 2.64
C GLN A 99 -9.21 3.95 2.38
N GLU A 100 -8.79 4.25 1.15
CA GLU A 100 -7.47 3.89 0.65
C GLU A 100 -6.37 4.67 1.38
N VAL A 101 -5.32 3.93 1.76
CA VAL A 101 -4.05 4.47 2.24
C VAL A 101 -2.96 3.91 1.34
N LEU A 102 -2.22 4.82 0.71
CA LEU A 102 -1.11 4.50 -0.19
C LEU A 102 0.24 4.68 0.49
#